data_AF-A0AA97DGR8-F1
#
_entry.id   AF-A0AA97DGR8-F1
#
_cell.length_a   1.000
_cell.length_b   1.000
_cell.length_c   1.000
_cell.angle_alpha   90.00
_cell.angle_beta   90.00
_cell.angle_gamma   90.00
#
_symmetry.space_group_name_H-M   'P 1'
#
loop_
_entity.id
_entity.type
_entity.pdbx_description
1 polymer ?
#
loop_
_entity_poly.entity_id
_entity_poly.type
_entity_poly.pdbx_seq_one_letter_code
_entity_poly.pdbx_strand_id
1 'polypeptide(L)'
;MADYTFESELVADPYSFDRAANASITVYDVADENETTPLALKDMQGLPLANPLTSSAEAFVPAFIAPSPEVKMVGGGLRVPRASFKGVREEAAALKVAAQEAAADAAESALNAQAPTDAQVDAGIARANIPAHVAAVVPDAVLASAQTQVPPLVAAALADEPAVTGAAAALAQSDAGLVRTQDSRLLDSGDVPGVLFGVVGSDDKQTALMLGLDGELTPTAAARVGKSLGVQDIALDSGEQYVVVNEKDQVIFSDVTAQAGATSAFPVADWAHWGDSMTDNAVTGANAWVTKLAALTGRNHFNGGWYQQTAAQISARQGGQPSIVTVAGNVTSGTGPTTVTSIVNKPVLPDGVRSVPGTLAGVRGILKEPTDGNVQFTPDILGVYPIQAKSVFTPTNGKNYRDRTVTIWSGRNDVTYTTPITLVLASIRAAIDYLSPNVKRVIVMEVVPAQWDNAGQKAYLAALNAAIKAAFPEFWLDIATWLRTPAAAAAAGIAFTAEDNTDIENGLTPTSFRIDSTHINAAGCTAVAARVYQEAQNRGWL
;
A
#
# COMPACT_ATOMS: atom_id res chain seq x y z
N MET A 1 29.39 -3.41 38.78
CA MET A 1 29.17 -3.90 37.41
C MET A 1 27.84 -4.61 37.38
N ALA A 2 27.05 -4.44 36.33
CA ALA A 2 25.80 -5.16 36.19
C ALA A 2 26.10 -6.65 35.92
N ASP A 3 25.38 -7.54 36.60
CA ASP A 3 25.47 -8.97 36.35
C ASP A 3 24.49 -9.35 35.22
N TYR A 4 24.99 -10.07 34.22
CA TYR A 4 24.26 -10.55 33.05
C TYR A 4 24.31 -12.07 33.00
N THR A 5 23.13 -12.69 32.98
CA THR A 5 22.99 -14.15 32.96
C THR A 5 22.99 -14.67 31.54
N PHE A 6 23.82 -15.69 31.31
CA PHE A 6 23.86 -16.51 30.11
C PHE A 6 23.39 -17.91 30.49
N GLU A 7 22.45 -18.47 29.73
CA GLU A 7 21.97 -19.82 29.98
C GLU A 7 23.03 -20.84 29.51
N SER A 8 22.65 -22.11 29.42
CA SER A 8 23.54 -23.11 28.82
C SER A 8 23.75 -22.76 27.34
N GLU A 9 24.94 -22.28 26.99
CA GLU A 9 25.24 -21.78 25.65
C GLU A 9 25.88 -22.85 24.77
N LEU A 10 25.36 -23.00 23.54
CA LEU A 10 26.01 -23.83 22.52
C LEU A 10 27.18 -23.07 21.89
N VAL A 11 28.37 -23.69 21.89
CA VAL A 11 29.57 -23.14 21.23
C VAL A 11 29.73 -23.79 19.86
N ALA A 12 29.01 -23.23 18.88
CA ALA A 12 29.05 -23.65 17.50
C ALA A 12 29.07 -22.44 16.55
N ASP A 13 29.71 -22.62 15.40
CA ASP A 13 29.64 -21.66 14.31
C ASP A 13 28.22 -21.64 13.72
N PRO A 14 27.56 -20.48 13.61
CA PRO A 14 26.18 -20.41 13.13
C PRO A 14 26.02 -20.72 11.63
N TYR A 15 27.11 -20.76 10.86
CA TYR A 15 27.11 -20.98 9.41
C TYR A 15 27.60 -22.38 9.06
N SER A 16 28.76 -22.81 9.58
CA SER A 16 29.32 -24.13 9.28
C SER A 16 28.74 -25.24 10.18
N PHE A 17 28.13 -24.87 11.30
CA PHE A 17 27.72 -25.79 12.37
C PHE A 17 28.86 -26.58 13.00
N ASP A 18 30.12 -26.16 12.80
CA ASP A 18 31.26 -26.71 13.53
C ASP A 18 31.07 -26.50 15.03
N ARG A 19 31.37 -27.52 15.83
CA ARG A 19 31.10 -27.53 17.28
C ARG A 19 32.39 -27.67 18.06
N ALA A 20 32.59 -26.82 19.05
CA ALA A 20 33.70 -26.94 19.98
C ALA A 20 33.35 -27.91 21.12
N ALA A 21 33.24 -29.21 20.83
CA ALA A 21 32.91 -30.24 21.82
C ALA A 21 34.12 -30.64 22.70
N ASN A 22 33.90 -30.85 24.00
CA ASN A 22 34.95 -31.16 24.99
C ASN A 22 36.15 -30.19 24.94
N ALA A 23 35.88 -28.93 24.62
CA ALA A 23 36.88 -27.90 24.40
C ALA A 23 36.96 -26.93 25.58
N SER A 24 38.14 -26.33 25.77
CA SER A 24 38.33 -25.22 26.69
C SER A 24 37.88 -23.92 26.02
N ILE A 25 36.88 -23.26 26.61
CA ILE A 25 36.20 -22.08 26.08
C ILE A 25 36.46 -20.90 27.00
N THR A 26 37.23 -19.92 26.53
CA THR A 26 37.48 -18.68 27.29
C THR A 26 36.43 -17.63 26.92
N VAL A 27 35.83 -17.00 27.92
CA VAL A 27 34.80 -15.96 27.73
C VAL A 27 35.45 -14.58 27.87
N TYR A 28 35.35 -13.77 26.83
CA TYR A 28 35.85 -12.39 26.79
C TYR A 28 34.69 -11.41 26.62
N ASP A 29 34.96 -10.14 26.91
CA ASP A 29 34.09 -9.06 26.44
C ASP A 29 34.11 -9.03 24.91
N VAL A 30 32.95 -8.79 24.28
CA VAL A 30 32.89 -8.68 22.81
C VAL A 30 33.79 -7.55 22.30
N ALA A 31 33.98 -6.48 23.08
CA ALA A 31 34.84 -5.34 22.76
C ALA A 31 36.34 -5.61 22.96
N ASP A 32 36.74 -6.70 23.63
CA ASP A 32 38.16 -7.08 23.76
C ASP A 32 38.63 -7.77 22.47
N GLU A 33 38.84 -7.01 21.40
CA GLU A 33 39.21 -7.51 20.07
C GLU A 33 40.41 -8.47 20.09
N ASN A 34 41.34 -8.27 21.04
CA ASN A 34 42.60 -9.01 21.13
C ASN A 34 42.56 -10.23 22.07
N GLU A 35 41.43 -10.49 22.74
CA GLU A 35 41.24 -11.69 23.58
C GLU A 35 42.28 -11.74 24.71
N THR A 36 42.53 -10.61 25.34
CA THR A 36 43.62 -10.43 26.32
C THR A 36 43.16 -10.56 27.76
N THR A 37 41.90 -10.23 28.06
CA THR A 37 41.39 -10.14 29.42
C THR A 37 40.14 -11.00 29.57
N PRO A 38 40.28 -12.28 29.99
CA PRO A 38 39.15 -13.13 30.29
C PRO A 38 38.24 -12.49 31.35
N LEU A 39 36.92 -12.58 31.15
CA LEU A 39 35.95 -12.03 32.09
C LEU A 39 35.91 -12.84 33.38
N ALA A 40 35.73 -12.16 34.52
CA ALA A 40 35.43 -12.81 35.79
C ALA A 40 34.00 -13.36 35.76
N LEU A 41 33.86 -14.68 35.73
CA LEU A 41 32.56 -15.35 35.67
C LEU A 41 32.06 -15.73 37.07
N LYS A 42 30.74 -15.86 37.20
CA LYS A 42 30.10 -16.48 38.37
C LYS A 42 29.15 -17.57 37.93
N ASP A 43 28.84 -18.51 38.82
CA ASP A 43 27.74 -19.45 38.64
C ASP A 43 26.38 -18.80 38.93
N MET A 44 25.29 -19.56 38.79
CA MET A 44 23.92 -19.09 39.03
C MET A 44 23.62 -18.79 40.51
N GLN A 45 24.52 -19.16 41.42
CA GLN A 45 24.48 -18.85 42.84
C GLN A 45 25.35 -17.63 43.19
N GLY A 46 26.03 -17.04 42.21
CA GLY A 46 26.90 -15.87 42.35
C GLY A 46 28.30 -16.19 42.87
N LEU A 47 28.69 -17.47 42.96
CA LEU A 47 30.03 -17.87 43.35
C LEU A 47 31.00 -17.77 42.17
N PRO A 48 32.29 -17.47 42.38
CA PRO A 48 33.27 -17.41 41.30
C PRO A 48 33.32 -18.71 40.48
N LEU A 49 33.22 -18.58 39.16
CA LEU A 49 33.31 -19.66 38.20
C LEU A 49 34.61 -19.53 37.41
N ALA A 50 35.29 -20.65 37.14
CA ALA A 50 36.53 -20.65 36.38
C ALA A 50 36.31 -20.18 34.93
N ASN A 51 37.28 -19.44 34.38
CA ASN A 51 37.35 -19.06 32.98
C ASN A 51 38.77 -19.38 32.50
N PRO A 52 38.97 -20.39 31.63
CA PRO A 52 38.00 -20.97 30.69
C PRO A 52 36.99 -21.97 31.29
N LEU A 53 35.83 -22.07 30.64
CA LEU A 53 34.83 -23.12 30.81
C LEU A 53 35.20 -24.36 30.00
N THR A 54 34.67 -25.52 30.35
CA THR A 54 34.77 -26.74 29.53
C THR A 54 33.42 -27.06 28.92
N SER A 55 33.35 -27.17 27.59
CA SER A 55 32.11 -27.55 26.90
C SER A 55 31.87 -29.07 26.99
N SER A 56 30.61 -29.48 26.94
CA SER A 56 30.22 -30.89 26.93
C SER A 56 30.55 -31.58 25.59
N ALA A 57 30.27 -32.89 25.50
CA ALA A 57 30.35 -33.64 24.24
C ALA A 57 29.39 -33.11 23.16
N GLU A 58 28.36 -32.37 23.57
CA GLU A 58 27.39 -31.71 22.69
C GLU A 58 27.75 -30.22 22.43
N ALA A 59 28.92 -29.78 22.90
CA ALA A 59 29.46 -28.43 22.80
C ALA A 59 28.69 -27.34 23.57
N PHE A 60 27.99 -27.72 24.65
CA PHE A 60 27.36 -26.75 25.56
C PHE A 60 28.30 -26.38 26.71
N VAL A 61 28.39 -25.11 27.05
CA VAL A 61 28.98 -24.63 28.31
C VAL A 61 27.89 -24.48 29.37
N PRO A 62 28.19 -24.68 30.67
CA PRO A 62 27.21 -24.46 31.74
C PRO A 62 26.76 -23.00 31.78
N ALA A 63 25.57 -22.74 32.33
CA ALA A 63 25.08 -21.39 32.55
C ALA A 63 26.05 -20.59 33.45
N PHE A 64 26.23 -19.31 33.14
CA PHE A 64 27.16 -18.43 33.85
C PHE A 64 26.63 -16.99 33.93
N ILE A 65 27.22 -16.21 34.83
CA ILE A 65 27.00 -14.77 34.96
C ILE A 65 28.28 -14.05 34.59
N ALA A 66 28.18 -13.04 33.73
CA ALA A 66 29.30 -12.18 33.33
C ALA A 66 28.99 -10.70 33.62
N PRO A 67 30.02 -9.84 33.76
CA PRO A 67 29.85 -8.41 33.99
C PRO A 67 29.54 -7.61 32.71
N SER A 68 29.46 -8.27 31.55
CA SER A 68 29.22 -7.66 30.23
C SER A 68 27.91 -8.16 29.62
N PRO A 69 27.10 -7.29 28.99
CA PRO A 69 25.83 -7.68 28.37
C PRO A 69 26.03 -8.59 27.15
N GLU A 70 27.18 -8.47 26.49
CA GLU A 70 27.60 -9.28 25.36
C GLU A 70 28.99 -9.86 25.61
N VAL A 71 29.15 -11.13 25.28
CA VAL A 71 30.41 -11.84 25.42
C VAL A 71 30.79 -12.51 24.11
N LYS A 72 32.07 -12.80 23.94
CA LYS A 72 32.53 -13.74 22.92
C LYS A 72 33.17 -14.96 23.58
N MET A 73 32.73 -16.13 23.14
CA MET A 73 33.25 -17.42 23.58
C MET A 73 34.29 -17.89 22.57
N VAL A 74 35.52 -18.11 23.03
CA VAL A 74 36.66 -18.45 22.17
C VAL A 74 37.27 -19.77 22.61
N GLY A 75 37.31 -20.75 21.71
CA GLY A 75 37.83 -22.08 21.98
C GLY A 75 37.47 -23.08 20.88
N GLY A 76 38.21 -24.19 20.78
CA GLY A 76 37.96 -25.22 19.76
C GLY A 76 38.08 -24.71 18.31
N GLY A 77 38.83 -23.62 18.08
CA GLY A 77 38.94 -22.96 16.77
C GLY A 77 37.80 -22.00 16.42
N LEU A 78 36.83 -21.80 17.32
CA LEU A 78 35.65 -20.97 17.09
C LEU A 78 35.71 -19.65 17.88
N ARG A 79 34.99 -18.65 17.36
CA ARG A 79 34.74 -17.35 18.00
C ARG A 79 33.25 -17.04 17.90
N VAL A 80 32.56 -17.16 19.02
CA VAL A 80 31.09 -17.18 19.04
C VAL A 80 30.56 -16.03 19.90
N PRO A 81 30.03 -14.94 19.31
CA PRO A 81 29.40 -13.87 20.08
C PRO A 81 28.05 -14.32 20.66
N ARG A 82 27.74 -13.85 21.87
CA ARG A 82 26.47 -14.08 22.57
C ARG A 82 26.06 -12.84 23.34
N ALA A 83 24.79 -12.49 23.24
CA ALA A 83 24.17 -11.46 24.06
C ALA A 83 23.33 -12.12 25.15
N SER A 84 23.38 -11.59 26.37
CA SER A 84 22.48 -12.01 27.44
C SER A 84 21.07 -11.51 27.19
N PHE A 85 20.05 -12.25 27.62
CA PHE A 85 18.66 -11.80 27.52
C PHE A 85 18.42 -10.44 28.20
N LYS A 86 19.08 -10.22 29.36
CA LYS A 86 19.02 -8.95 30.06
C LYS A 86 19.69 -7.82 29.26
N GLY A 87 20.84 -8.07 28.64
CA GLY A 87 21.54 -7.11 27.79
C GLY A 87 20.69 -6.69 26.59
N VAL A 88 20.13 -7.66 25.86
CA VAL A 88 19.21 -7.40 24.73
C VAL A 88 18.00 -6.58 25.18
N ARG A 89 17.43 -6.86 26.35
CA ARG A 89 16.29 -6.12 26.89
C ARG A 89 16.66 -4.67 27.25
N GLU A 90 17.84 -4.46 27.84
CA GLU A 90 18.34 -3.12 28.17
C GLU A 90 18.62 -2.30 26.90
N GLU A 91 19.24 -2.91 25.89
CA GLU A 91 19.45 -2.29 24.58
C GLU A 91 18.12 -1.94 23.90
N ALA A 92 17.16 -2.86 23.86
CA ALA A 92 15.84 -2.61 23.31
C ALA A 92 15.10 -1.47 24.04
N ALA A 93 15.26 -1.37 25.36
CA ALA A 93 14.70 -0.27 26.14
C ALA A 93 15.37 1.07 25.81
N ALA A 94 16.70 1.09 25.64
CA ALA A 94 17.43 2.29 25.22
C ALA A 94 17.04 2.73 23.80
N LEU A 95 16.94 1.80 22.86
CA LEU A 95 16.48 2.07 21.49
C LEU A 95 15.04 2.61 21.46
N LYS A 96 14.17 2.11 22.33
CA LYS A 96 12.81 2.65 22.48
C LYS A 96 12.83 4.12 22.92
N VAL A 97 13.67 4.49 23.89
CA VAL A 97 13.79 5.89 24.33
C VAL A 97 14.33 6.76 23.21
N ALA A 98 15.41 6.36 22.54
CA ALA A 98 15.98 7.10 21.42
C ALA A 98 14.98 7.28 20.27
N ALA A 99 14.16 6.26 19.97
CA ALA A 99 13.09 6.37 18.97
C ALA A 99 11.98 7.34 19.39
N GLN A 100 11.65 7.41 20.69
CA GLN A 100 10.68 8.37 21.21
C GLN A 100 11.20 9.81 21.12
N GLU A 101 12.48 10.03 21.42
CA GLU A 101 13.15 11.33 21.28
C GLU A 101 13.18 11.77 19.81
N ALA A 102 13.62 10.89 18.90
CA ALA A 102 13.63 11.19 17.47
C ALA A 102 12.23 11.50 16.90
N ALA A 103 11.19 10.83 17.40
CA ALA A 103 9.81 11.12 17.01
C ALA A 103 9.33 12.49 17.53
N ALA A 104 9.77 12.91 18.72
CA ALA A 104 9.48 14.24 19.27
C ALA A 104 10.17 15.34 18.44
N ASP A 105 11.46 15.17 18.12
CA ASP A 105 12.22 16.12 17.30
C ASP A 105 11.63 16.27 15.88
N ALA A 106 11.16 15.17 15.31
CA ALA A 106 10.49 15.18 14.00
C ALA A 106 9.15 15.94 14.07
N ALA A 107 8.38 15.77 15.15
CA ALA A 107 7.13 16.49 15.36
C ALA A 107 7.37 18.00 15.54
N GLU A 108 8.39 18.39 16.29
CA GLU A 108 8.79 19.80 16.45
C GLU A 108 9.26 20.40 15.11
N SER A 109 10.08 19.67 14.35
CA SER A 109 10.53 20.09 13.03
C SER A 109 9.36 20.26 12.06
N ALA A 110 8.35 19.38 12.12
CA ALA A 110 7.15 19.49 11.29
C ALA A 110 6.30 20.72 11.66
N LEU A 111 6.22 21.08 12.94
CA LEU A 111 5.57 22.33 13.37
C LEU A 111 6.32 23.56 12.88
N ASN A 112 7.66 23.55 12.95
CA ASN A 112 8.51 24.65 12.46
C ASN A 112 8.50 24.77 10.94
N ALA A 113 8.24 23.69 10.21
CA ALA A 113 8.16 23.66 8.75
C ALA A 113 6.77 24.07 8.20
N GLN A 114 5.75 24.26 9.04
CA GLN A 114 4.48 24.79 8.58
C GLN A 114 4.69 26.22 8.08
N ALA A 115 4.40 26.44 6.79
CA ALA A 115 4.35 27.79 6.24
C ALA A 115 3.41 28.65 7.08
N PRO A 116 3.78 29.90 7.41
CA PRO A 116 2.88 30.78 8.12
C PRO A 116 1.57 30.90 7.35
N THR A 117 0.45 30.80 8.05
CA THR A 117 -0.86 30.95 7.42
C THR A 117 -1.01 32.36 6.87
N ASP A 118 -1.88 32.56 5.88
CA ASP A 118 -2.18 33.89 5.33
C ASP A 118 -2.53 34.89 6.45
N ALA A 119 -3.26 34.45 7.48
CA ALA A 119 -3.56 35.25 8.65
C ALA A 119 -2.32 35.65 9.48
N GLN A 120 -1.32 34.76 9.61
CA GLN A 120 -0.05 35.07 10.29
C GLN A 120 0.82 36.00 9.44
N VAL A 121 0.81 35.82 8.11
CA VAL A 121 1.45 36.72 7.16
C VAL A 121 0.81 38.11 7.22
N ASP A 122 -0.51 38.20 7.16
CA ASP A 122 -1.27 39.44 7.26
C ASP A 122 -1.05 40.15 8.60
N ALA A 123 -1.03 39.42 9.71
CA ALA A 123 -0.69 39.98 11.02
C ALA A 123 0.77 40.47 11.08
N GLY A 124 1.69 39.80 10.38
CA GLY A 124 3.07 40.25 10.17
C GLY A 124 3.15 41.55 9.38
N ILE A 125 2.43 41.63 8.25
CA ILE A 125 2.32 42.82 7.38
C ILE A 125 1.73 44.00 8.15
N ALA A 126 0.67 43.74 8.94
CA ALA A 126 0.02 44.75 9.78
C ALA A 126 0.96 45.25 10.89
N ARG A 127 1.70 44.35 11.58
CA ARG A 127 2.69 44.74 12.60
C ARG A 127 3.86 45.52 12.01
N ALA A 128 4.33 45.14 10.82
CA ALA A 128 5.39 45.84 10.12
C ALA A 128 4.93 47.19 9.54
N ASN A 129 3.63 47.50 9.62
CA ASN A 129 3.02 48.73 9.13
C ASN A 129 3.36 49.03 7.66
N ILE A 130 3.54 47.97 6.86
CA ILE A 130 3.94 48.08 5.45
C ILE A 130 2.96 48.96 4.68
N PRO A 131 1.61 48.87 4.88
CA PRO A 131 0.68 49.75 4.18
C PRO A 131 0.94 51.25 4.44
N ALA A 132 1.30 51.63 5.67
CA ALA A 132 1.60 53.04 5.96
C ALA A 132 2.97 53.46 5.40
N HIS A 133 3.96 52.57 5.38
CA HIS A 133 5.24 52.87 4.73
C HIS A 133 5.08 53.00 3.21
N VAL A 134 4.26 52.16 2.57
CA VAL A 134 3.95 52.27 1.14
C VAL A 134 3.17 53.55 0.85
N ALA A 135 2.16 53.89 1.66
CA ALA A 135 1.40 55.13 1.52
C ALA A 135 2.25 56.40 1.77
N ALA A 136 3.29 56.32 2.61
CA ALA A 136 4.20 57.44 2.85
C ALA A 136 5.19 57.69 1.70
N VAL A 137 5.49 56.66 0.89
CA VAL A 137 6.48 56.73 -0.19
C VAL A 137 5.82 56.84 -1.57
N VAL A 138 4.60 56.34 -1.73
CA VAL A 138 3.83 56.37 -2.97
C VAL A 138 2.69 57.38 -2.83
N PRO A 139 2.78 58.56 -3.46
CA PRO A 139 1.70 59.54 -3.44
C PRO A 139 0.41 58.94 -4.02
N ASP A 140 -0.75 59.27 -3.45
CA ASP A 140 -2.06 58.78 -3.91
C ASP A 140 -2.32 58.99 -5.41
N ALA A 141 -1.71 60.03 -5.99
CA ALA A 141 -1.76 60.32 -7.42
C ALA A 141 -1.11 59.21 -8.29
N VAL A 142 -0.09 58.52 -7.77
CA VAL A 142 0.63 57.43 -8.45
C VAL A 142 -0.17 56.12 -8.36
N LEU A 143 -0.84 55.85 -7.24
CA LEU A 143 -1.72 54.68 -7.07
C LEU A 143 -2.98 54.76 -7.94
N ALA A 144 -3.58 55.95 -8.05
CA ALA A 144 -4.73 56.19 -8.93
C ALA A 144 -4.36 56.10 -10.43
N SER A 145 -3.16 56.57 -10.82
CA SER A 145 -2.66 56.40 -12.19
C SER A 145 -2.24 54.96 -12.48
N ALA A 146 -1.69 54.24 -11.50
CA ALA A 146 -1.29 52.84 -11.67
C ALA A 146 -2.51 51.94 -11.89
N GLN A 147 -3.61 52.10 -11.13
CA GLN A 147 -4.82 51.28 -11.32
C GLN A 147 -5.48 51.47 -12.70
N THR A 148 -5.29 52.63 -13.34
CA THR A 148 -5.87 52.93 -14.67
C THR A 148 -4.89 52.65 -15.82
N GLN A 149 -3.57 52.74 -15.60
CA GLN A 149 -2.57 52.53 -16.65
C GLN A 149 -1.91 51.13 -16.64
N VAL A 150 -1.97 50.39 -15.53
CA VAL A 150 -1.35 49.04 -15.45
C VAL A 150 -2.03 48.06 -16.41
N PRO A 151 -3.37 47.95 -16.52
CA PRO A 151 -3.95 47.01 -17.47
C PRO A 151 -3.61 47.31 -18.94
N PRO A 152 -3.66 48.58 -19.42
CA PRO A 152 -3.22 48.92 -20.78
C PRO A 152 -1.72 48.75 -21.01
N LEU A 153 -0.85 49.09 -20.04
CA LEU A 153 0.61 48.95 -20.19
C LEU A 153 1.07 47.49 -20.13
N VAL A 154 0.41 46.66 -19.32
CA VAL A 154 0.65 45.21 -19.29
C VAL A 154 0.15 44.57 -20.58
N ALA A 155 -1.02 44.97 -21.10
CA ALA A 155 -1.49 44.51 -22.40
C ALA A 155 -0.57 44.95 -23.55
N ALA A 156 -0.04 46.18 -23.52
CA ALA A 156 0.92 46.67 -24.50
C ALA A 156 2.28 45.95 -24.40
N ALA A 157 2.80 45.75 -23.18
CA ALA A 157 4.06 45.03 -22.97
C ALA A 157 3.96 43.54 -23.36
N LEU A 158 2.81 42.90 -23.13
CA LEU A 158 2.56 41.53 -23.58
C LEU A 158 2.37 41.43 -25.10
N ALA A 159 1.89 42.49 -25.76
CA ALA A 159 1.77 42.55 -27.20
C ALA A 159 3.11 42.83 -27.91
N ASP A 160 3.97 43.64 -27.28
CA ASP A 160 5.31 43.98 -27.81
C ASP A 160 6.37 42.93 -27.49
N GLU A 161 6.12 41.99 -26.56
CA GLU A 161 7.06 40.94 -26.22
C GLU A 161 7.02 39.80 -27.26
N PRO A 162 8.06 39.63 -28.10
CA PRO A 162 8.02 38.70 -29.24
C PRO A 162 7.84 37.23 -28.83
N ALA A 163 8.25 36.88 -27.61
CA ALA A 163 8.06 35.54 -27.06
C ALA A 163 6.59 35.24 -26.74
N VAL A 164 5.82 36.22 -26.28
CA VAL A 164 4.40 36.06 -25.93
C VAL A 164 3.53 36.06 -27.17
N THR A 165 3.79 36.97 -28.12
CA THR A 165 3.13 36.96 -29.43
C THR A 165 3.52 35.71 -30.23
N GLY A 166 4.78 35.26 -30.14
CA GLY A 166 5.25 34.01 -30.72
C GLY A 166 4.55 32.78 -30.12
N ALA A 167 4.40 32.71 -28.80
CA ALA A 167 3.67 31.64 -28.13
C ALA A 167 2.17 31.65 -28.43
N ALA A 168 1.53 32.83 -28.48
CA ALA A 168 0.12 32.96 -28.84
C ALA A 168 -0.16 32.61 -30.31
N ALA A 169 0.73 33.02 -31.24
CA ALA A 169 0.66 32.63 -32.64
C ALA A 169 0.94 31.13 -32.83
N ALA A 170 1.89 30.57 -32.07
CA ALA A 170 2.16 29.14 -32.05
C ALA A 170 0.96 28.36 -31.50
N LEU A 171 0.26 28.86 -30.47
CA LEU A 171 -0.95 28.23 -29.92
C LEU A 171 -2.14 28.33 -30.89
N ALA A 172 -2.30 29.48 -31.56
CA ALA A 172 -3.35 29.72 -32.57
C ALA A 172 -3.11 28.96 -33.88
N GLN A 173 -1.87 28.55 -34.17
CA GLN A 173 -1.51 27.69 -35.31
C GLN A 173 -1.23 26.24 -34.92
N SER A 174 -1.19 25.90 -33.62
CA SER A 174 -1.01 24.52 -33.20
C SER A 174 -2.34 23.77 -33.25
N ASP A 175 -2.32 22.60 -33.87
CA ASP A 175 -3.41 21.63 -33.82
C ASP A 175 -3.45 20.84 -32.49
N ALA A 176 -2.67 21.26 -31.49
CA ALA A 176 -2.63 20.64 -30.17
C ALA A 176 -3.95 20.90 -29.41
N GLY A 177 -4.85 19.92 -29.47
CA GLY A 177 -6.12 19.91 -28.74
C GLY A 177 -7.39 20.01 -29.60
N LEU A 178 -7.27 20.14 -30.92
CA LEU A 178 -8.44 20.08 -31.82
C LEU A 178 -8.60 18.68 -32.41
N VAL A 179 -9.49 17.87 -31.83
CA VAL A 179 -9.96 16.63 -32.46
C VAL A 179 -10.80 17.01 -33.69
N ARG A 180 -10.22 16.92 -34.89
CA ARG A 180 -10.94 17.10 -36.15
C ARG A 180 -11.72 15.83 -36.47
N THR A 181 -12.99 15.77 -36.09
CA THR A 181 -13.90 14.63 -36.33
C THR A 181 -14.27 14.40 -37.81
N GLN A 182 -13.65 15.12 -38.76
CA GLN A 182 -13.99 15.07 -40.20
C GLN A 182 -12.77 15.24 -41.13
N ASP A 183 -11.54 14.90 -40.71
CA ASP A 183 -10.39 14.88 -41.65
C ASP A 183 -10.54 13.67 -42.60
N SER A 184 -10.66 13.93 -43.90
CA SER A 184 -10.81 12.90 -44.95
C SER A 184 -9.58 12.01 -45.16
N ARG A 185 -8.49 12.25 -44.42
CA ARG A 185 -7.30 11.39 -44.35
C ARG A 185 -7.32 10.44 -43.16
N LEU A 186 -8.18 10.65 -42.17
CA LEU A 186 -8.45 9.65 -41.13
C LEU A 186 -9.33 8.59 -41.77
N LEU A 187 -8.80 7.38 -41.92
CA LEU A 187 -9.56 6.23 -42.39
C LEU A 187 -10.67 5.95 -41.38
N ASP A 188 -11.91 5.93 -41.86
CA ASP A 188 -13.07 5.44 -41.11
C ASP A 188 -12.71 4.06 -40.55
N SER A 189 -12.97 3.81 -39.26
CA SER A 189 -12.54 2.58 -38.56
C SER A 189 -13.32 1.32 -38.97
N GLY A 190 -13.80 1.25 -40.21
CA GLY A 190 -14.42 0.10 -40.82
C GLY A 190 -13.39 -0.73 -41.58
N ASP A 191 -13.03 -1.88 -41.02
CA ASP A 191 -12.44 -3.07 -41.65
C ASP A 191 -11.58 -2.83 -42.91
N VAL A 192 -10.27 -2.59 -42.71
CA VAL A 192 -9.26 -2.85 -43.73
C VAL A 192 -8.71 -4.26 -43.51
N PRO A 193 -9.01 -5.24 -44.39
CA PRO A 193 -8.49 -6.59 -44.25
C PRO A 193 -6.95 -6.60 -44.25
N GLY A 194 -6.34 -7.08 -43.16
CA GLY A 194 -4.88 -7.24 -43.02
C GLY A 194 -4.15 -6.17 -42.20
N VAL A 195 -4.86 -5.20 -41.62
CA VAL A 195 -4.26 -4.22 -40.69
C VAL A 195 -4.54 -4.64 -39.25
N LEU A 196 -3.50 -5.07 -38.51
CA LEU A 196 -3.62 -5.54 -37.12
C LEU A 196 -3.49 -4.38 -36.12
N PHE A 197 -2.53 -3.45 -36.30
CA PHE A 197 -2.35 -2.26 -35.46
C PHE A 197 -1.68 -1.11 -36.23
N GLY A 198 -1.96 0.14 -35.84
CA GLY A 198 -1.24 1.34 -36.28
C GLY A 198 -0.60 2.05 -35.09
N VAL A 199 0.69 2.36 -35.17
CA VAL A 199 1.39 3.19 -34.18
C VAL A 199 1.58 4.58 -34.78
N VAL A 200 1.17 5.61 -34.05
CA VAL A 200 1.44 7.01 -34.39
C VAL A 200 2.66 7.44 -33.59
N GLY A 201 3.74 7.77 -34.29
CA GLY A 201 4.93 8.35 -33.66
C GLY A 201 4.65 9.77 -33.17
N SER A 202 5.53 10.29 -32.30
CA SER A 202 5.43 11.67 -31.79
C SER A 202 5.62 12.75 -32.87
N ASP A 203 5.93 12.38 -34.11
CA ASP A 203 5.97 13.24 -35.30
C ASP A 203 4.69 13.19 -36.15
N ASP A 204 3.62 12.59 -35.60
CA ASP A 204 2.29 12.47 -36.21
C ASP A 204 2.24 11.66 -37.53
N LYS A 205 3.25 10.82 -37.75
CA LYS A 205 3.28 9.87 -38.86
C LYS A 205 2.76 8.51 -38.44
N GLN A 206 1.74 8.04 -39.15
CA GLN A 206 1.25 6.68 -39.02
C GLN A 206 2.24 5.68 -39.62
N THR A 207 2.67 4.72 -38.80
CA THR A 207 3.34 3.51 -39.28
C THR A 207 2.40 2.34 -39.06
N ALA A 208 1.84 1.82 -40.15
CA ALA A 208 1.06 0.60 -40.13
C ALA A 208 2.01 -0.59 -40.19
N LEU A 209 1.91 -1.51 -39.23
CA LEU A 209 2.46 -2.86 -39.37
C LEU A 209 1.48 -3.64 -40.23
N MET A 210 1.76 -3.69 -41.53
CA MET A 210 0.99 -4.48 -42.49
C MET A 210 1.69 -5.81 -42.71
N LEU A 211 1.01 -6.89 -42.35
CA LEU A 211 1.42 -8.24 -42.73
C LEU A 211 0.81 -8.55 -44.11
N GLY A 212 1.60 -9.20 -44.96
CA GLY A 212 1.11 -9.84 -46.17
C GLY A 212 0.22 -11.03 -45.82
N LEU A 213 -0.46 -11.57 -46.83
CA LEU A 213 -1.29 -12.78 -46.69
C LEU A 213 -0.47 -14.03 -46.34
N ASP A 214 0.85 -13.95 -46.44
CA ASP A 214 1.85 -14.94 -46.06
C ASP A 214 2.30 -14.82 -44.60
N GLY A 215 1.83 -13.81 -43.86
CA GLY A 215 2.22 -13.55 -42.47
C GLY A 215 3.54 -12.79 -42.31
N GLU A 216 4.18 -12.40 -43.41
CA GLU A 216 5.42 -11.62 -43.41
C GLU A 216 5.13 -10.11 -43.44
N LEU A 217 6.04 -9.27 -42.95
CA LEU A 217 5.90 -7.82 -43.13
C LEU A 217 5.90 -7.49 -44.62
N THR A 218 4.91 -6.71 -45.08
CA THR A 218 4.93 -6.20 -46.47
C THR A 218 6.24 -5.46 -46.74
N PRO A 219 6.76 -5.44 -47.98
CA PRO A 219 8.01 -4.75 -48.31
C PRO A 219 8.05 -3.28 -47.87
N THR A 220 6.90 -2.60 -47.85
CA THR A 220 6.73 -1.23 -47.35
C THR A 220 6.87 -1.14 -45.83
N ALA A 221 6.30 -2.09 -45.08
CA ALA A 221 6.45 -2.17 -43.63
C ALA A 221 7.90 -2.54 -43.25
N ALA A 222 8.50 -3.53 -43.92
CA ALA A 222 9.89 -3.92 -43.73
C ALA A 222 10.87 -2.76 -44.01
N ALA A 223 10.63 -1.98 -45.07
CA ALA A 223 11.47 -0.83 -45.41
C ALA A 223 11.34 0.35 -44.42
N ARG A 224 10.19 0.51 -43.73
CA ARG A 224 9.99 1.57 -42.72
C ARG A 224 10.46 1.16 -41.32
N VAL A 225 10.40 -0.13 -40.99
CA VAL A 225 10.94 -0.69 -39.73
C VAL A 225 12.48 -0.76 -39.77
N GLY A 226 13.08 -0.73 -40.96
CA GLY A 226 14.53 -0.77 -41.15
C GLY A 226 15.28 0.53 -40.84
N LYS A 227 15.59 0.77 -39.55
CA LYS A 227 16.94 1.21 -39.12
C LYS A 227 17.21 1.20 -37.60
N SER A 228 16.23 0.96 -36.72
CA SER A 228 16.45 1.07 -35.26
C SER A 228 16.03 -0.13 -34.41
N LEU A 229 15.51 -1.21 -35.00
CA LEU A 229 15.25 -2.46 -34.27
C LEU A 229 16.12 -3.56 -34.87
N GLY A 230 17.04 -4.08 -34.05
CA GLY A 230 17.75 -5.30 -34.40
C GLY A 230 16.79 -6.48 -34.27
N VAL A 231 16.63 -7.25 -35.34
CA VAL A 231 16.00 -8.57 -35.24
C VAL A 231 17.07 -9.52 -34.71
N GLN A 232 16.81 -10.16 -33.57
CA GLN A 232 17.64 -11.26 -33.07
C GLN A 232 16.86 -12.56 -33.19
N ASP A 233 17.48 -13.57 -33.80
CA ASP A 233 16.97 -14.94 -33.75
C ASP A 233 17.28 -15.52 -32.36
N ILE A 234 16.28 -15.53 -31.48
CA ILE A 234 16.33 -16.20 -30.18
C ILE A 234 15.33 -17.36 -30.21
N ALA A 235 15.74 -18.53 -29.71
CA ALA A 235 14.82 -19.63 -29.47
C ALA A 235 13.85 -19.23 -28.34
N LEU A 236 12.56 -19.18 -28.65
CA LEU A 236 11.50 -18.92 -27.68
C LEU A 236 10.99 -20.26 -27.12
N ASP A 237 10.93 -20.36 -25.79
CA ASP A 237 10.74 -21.64 -25.09
C ASP A 237 9.28 -22.11 -24.97
N SER A 238 8.30 -21.41 -25.57
CA SER A 238 6.87 -21.69 -25.31
C SER A 238 5.90 -21.54 -26.49
N GLY A 239 6.38 -21.65 -27.73
CA GLY A 239 5.52 -21.65 -28.92
C GLY A 239 5.03 -20.27 -29.33
N GLU A 240 5.68 -19.22 -28.84
CA GLU A 240 5.49 -17.84 -29.31
C GLU A 240 5.95 -17.70 -30.76
N GLN A 241 5.18 -16.97 -31.57
CA GLN A 241 5.60 -16.59 -32.92
C GLN A 241 6.41 -15.28 -32.92
N TYR A 242 6.13 -14.38 -31.98
CA TYR A 242 6.92 -13.18 -31.73
C TYR A 242 6.71 -12.66 -30.30
N VAL A 243 7.72 -11.95 -29.79
CA VAL A 243 7.66 -11.18 -28.54
C VAL A 243 8.17 -9.76 -28.82
N VAL A 244 7.61 -8.78 -28.13
CA VAL A 244 8.17 -7.43 -28.11
C VAL A 244 8.94 -7.29 -26.80
N VAL A 245 10.22 -6.95 -26.90
CA VAL A 245 11.07 -6.68 -25.74
C VAL A 245 11.43 -5.20 -25.66
N ASN A 246 11.65 -4.70 -24.44
CA ASN A 246 12.21 -3.36 -24.25
C ASN A 246 13.74 -3.37 -24.44
N GLU A 247 14.38 -2.20 -24.29
CA GLU A 247 15.84 -2.02 -24.40
C GLU A 247 16.69 -2.84 -23.41
N LYS A 248 16.06 -3.55 -22.47
CA LYS A 248 16.70 -4.41 -21.46
C LYS A 248 16.38 -5.90 -21.68
N ASP A 249 15.92 -6.28 -22.87
CA ASP A 249 15.49 -7.64 -23.23
C ASP A 249 14.31 -8.18 -22.39
N GLN A 250 13.47 -7.29 -21.83
CA GLN A 250 12.30 -7.69 -21.05
C GLN A 250 11.06 -7.74 -21.95
N VAL A 251 10.31 -8.86 -21.92
CA VAL A 251 9.07 -9.03 -22.67
C VAL A 251 8.01 -8.03 -22.17
N ILE A 252 7.58 -7.14 -23.06
CA ILE A 252 6.48 -6.20 -22.81
C ILE A 252 5.19 -6.61 -23.54
N PHE A 253 5.28 -7.54 -24.50
CA PHE A 253 4.13 -8.16 -25.17
C PHE A 253 4.47 -9.54 -25.74
N SER A 254 3.52 -10.48 -25.70
CA SER A 254 3.60 -11.82 -26.31
C SER A 254 2.26 -12.23 -26.92
N ASP A 255 2.29 -12.90 -28.07
CA ASP A 255 1.13 -13.41 -28.83
C ASP A 255 0.58 -14.74 -28.27
N VAL A 256 0.37 -14.84 -26.96
CA VAL A 256 -0.27 -16.03 -26.42
C VAL A 256 -1.79 -15.86 -26.50
N THR A 257 -2.39 -16.33 -27.61
CA THR A 257 -3.81 -16.69 -27.59
C THR A 257 -3.99 -17.83 -26.58
N ALA A 258 -4.74 -17.58 -25.52
CA ALA A 258 -4.94 -18.53 -24.42
C ALA A 258 -5.52 -19.86 -24.93
N GLN A 259 -4.66 -20.85 -25.19
CA GLN A 259 -5.08 -22.23 -25.34
C GLN A 259 -5.47 -22.78 -23.97
N ALA A 260 -6.66 -23.40 -23.91
CA ALA A 260 -7.14 -24.12 -22.75
C ALA A 260 -6.15 -25.24 -22.39
N GLY A 261 -5.33 -25.02 -21.36
CA GLY A 261 -4.41 -26.04 -20.83
C GLY A 261 -3.01 -25.55 -20.50
N ALA A 262 -2.60 -24.35 -20.94
CA ALA A 262 -1.31 -23.77 -20.56
C ALA A 262 -1.51 -22.78 -19.39
N THR A 263 -0.81 -23.01 -18.28
CA THR A 263 -0.75 -22.06 -17.15
C THR A 263 -0.08 -20.77 -17.62
N SER A 264 -0.85 -19.70 -17.75
CA SER A 264 -0.33 -18.35 -18.01
C SER A 264 0.73 -18.00 -16.97
N ALA A 265 1.99 -17.93 -17.37
CA ALA A 265 3.08 -17.46 -16.53
C ALA A 265 3.05 -15.92 -16.48
N PHE A 266 1.99 -15.37 -15.87
CA PHE A 266 1.92 -14.20 -14.97
C PHE A 266 0.46 -14.12 -14.48
N PRO A 267 0.18 -14.12 -13.17
CA PRO A 267 -1.16 -14.40 -12.68
C PRO A 267 -2.08 -13.18 -12.76
N VAL A 268 -3.19 -13.33 -13.48
CA VAL A 268 -4.55 -13.25 -12.92
C VAL A 268 -4.68 -12.38 -11.63
N ALA A 269 -5.30 -11.19 -11.76
CA ALA A 269 -5.59 -10.16 -10.73
C ALA A 269 -4.38 -9.42 -10.11
N ASP A 270 -3.94 -8.31 -10.73
CA ASP A 270 -2.77 -7.52 -10.34
C ASP A 270 -2.99 -6.47 -9.23
N TRP A 271 -4.21 -6.37 -8.68
CA TRP A 271 -4.48 -5.50 -7.54
C TRP A 271 -5.67 -6.00 -6.71
N ALA A 272 -5.48 -6.16 -5.41
CA ALA A 272 -6.56 -6.49 -4.46
C ALA A 272 -6.98 -5.28 -3.62
N HIS A 273 -8.29 -5.07 -3.50
CA HIS A 273 -8.88 -3.96 -2.76
C HIS A 273 -9.66 -4.49 -1.59
N TRP A 274 -9.17 -4.29 -0.37
CA TRP A 274 -9.80 -4.75 0.86
C TRP A 274 -10.48 -3.57 1.55
N GLY A 275 -11.79 -3.68 1.75
CA GLY A 275 -12.52 -2.60 2.39
C GLY A 275 -13.92 -2.98 2.83
N ASP A 276 -14.65 -1.96 3.25
CA ASP A 276 -16.04 -2.05 3.70
C ASP A 276 -17.03 -1.76 2.55
N SER A 277 -18.16 -1.10 2.85
CA SER A 277 -19.19 -0.72 1.89
C SER A 277 -18.71 0.26 0.83
N MET A 278 -17.66 1.04 1.11
CA MET A 278 -17.06 1.97 0.12
C MET A 278 -16.35 1.23 -1.01
N THR A 279 -15.99 -0.03 -0.79
CA THR A 279 -15.35 -0.90 -1.79
C THR A 279 -16.34 -1.88 -2.40
N ASP A 280 -17.46 -2.16 -1.73
CA ASP A 280 -18.39 -3.23 -2.08
C ASP A 280 -19.30 -2.89 -3.28
N ASN A 281 -19.20 -3.71 -4.35
CA ASN A 281 -20.06 -3.57 -5.54
C ASN A 281 -21.56 -3.68 -5.24
N ALA A 282 -21.97 -4.37 -4.16
CA ALA A 282 -23.37 -4.44 -3.77
C ALA A 282 -23.92 -3.09 -3.24
N VAL A 283 -23.03 -2.16 -2.85
CA VAL A 283 -23.38 -0.83 -2.36
C VAL A 283 -23.11 0.23 -3.43
N THR A 284 -21.93 0.22 -4.05
CA THR A 284 -21.54 1.23 -5.05
C THR A 284 -22.06 0.91 -6.47
N GLY A 285 -22.61 -0.28 -6.68
CA GLY A 285 -23.16 -0.74 -7.96
C GLY A 285 -22.12 -1.06 -9.03
N ALA A 286 -22.57 -1.21 -10.29
CA ALA A 286 -21.72 -1.54 -11.44
C ALA A 286 -20.62 -0.50 -11.73
N ASN A 287 -20.82 0.73 -11.26
CA ASN A 287 -19.89 1.85 -11.40
C ASN A 287 -18.89 1.96 -10.23
N ALA A 288 -18.69 0.91 -9.45
CA ALA A 288 -17.73 0.88 -8.35
C ALA A 288 -16.33 1.36 -8.80
N TRP A 289 -15.65 2.08 -7.92
CA TRP A 289 -14.33 2.64 -8.20
C TRP A 289 -13.30 1.55 -8.55
N VAL A 290 -13.43 0.33 -7.99
CA VAL A 290 -12.56 -0.80 -8.32
C VAL A 290 -12.70 -1.19 -9.80
N THR A 291 -13.93 -1.25 -10.32
CA THR A 291 -14.22 -1.55 -11.73
C THR A 291 -13.68 -0.44 -12.64
N LYS A 292 -13.86 0.82 -12.26
CA LYS A 292 -13.34 1.97 -13.01
C LYS A 292 -11.81 2.00 -13.03
N LEU A 293 -11.17 1.70 -11.91
CA LEU A 293 -9.71 1.61 -11.80
C LEU A 293 -9.17 0.45 -12.65
N ALA A 294 -9.85 -0.70 -12.68
CA ALA A 294 -9.50 -1.81 -13.57
C ALA A 294 -9.51 -1.37 -15.03
N ALA A 295 -10.52 -0.61 -15.46
CA ALA A 295 -10.59 -0.06 -16.81
C ALA A 295 -9.48 0.94 -17.10
N LEU A 296 -9.15 1.83 -16.15
CA LEU A 296 -8.05 2.80 -16.30
C LEU A 296 -6.67 2.15 -16.40
N THR A 297 -6.45 1.08 -15.65
CA THR A 297 -5.15 0.39 -15.62
C THR A 297 -4.97 -0.69 -16.68
N GLY A 298 -6.07 -1.17 -17.26
CA GLY A 298 -6.06 -2.39 -18.09
C GLY A 298 -5.70 -3.66 -17.29
N ARG A 299 -5.75 -3.61 -15.95
CA ARG A 299 -5.37 -4.72 -15.07
C ARG A 299 -6.60 -5.42 -14.49
N ASN A 300 -6.39 -6.66 -14.06
CA ASN A 300 -7.38 -7.42 -13.31
C ASN A 300 -7.40 -6.95 -11.84
N HIS A 301 -8.58 -6.61 -11.30
CA HIS A 301 -8.72 -6.10 -9.94
C HIS A 301 -9.63 -7.01 -9.12
N PHE A 302 -9.17 -7.45 -7.94
CA PHE A 302 -10.00 -8.17 -6.98
C PHE A 302 -10.72 -7.18 -6.07
N ASN A 303 -12.05 -7.17 -6.15
CA ASN A 303 -12.89 -6.43 -5.21
C ASN A 303 -13.16 -7.29 -3.96
N GLY A 304 -12.45 -6.97 -2.89
CA GLY A 304 -12.64 -7.53 -1.56
C GLY A 304 -13.45 -6.60 -0.65
N GLY A 305 -14.37 -5.78 -1.16
CA GLY A 305 -15.29 -4.98 -0.35
C GLY A 305 -16.37 -5.83 0.32
N TRP A 306 -16.67 -5.58 1.59
CA TRP A 306 -17.83 -6.15 2.27
C TRP A 306 -18.45 -5.14 3.22
N TYR A 307 -19.67 -4.71 2.91
CA TYR A 307 -20.43 -3.75 3.71
C TYR A 307 -20.47 -4.09 5.20
N GLN A 308 -20.56 -3.08 6.06
CA GLN A 308 -20.58 -3.16 7.53
C GLN A 308 -19.35 -3.74 8.23
N GLN A 309 -18.34 -4.27 7.52
CA GLN A 309 -17.15 -4.81 8.20
C GLN A 309 -16.30 -3.70 8.83
N THR A 310 -15.83 -3.96 10.05
CA THR A 310 -14.79 -3.15 10.72
C THR A 310 -13.40 -3.50 10.22
N ALA A 311 -12.40 -2.68 10.54
CA ALA A 311 -11.00 -2.94 10.18
C ALA A 311 -10.50 -4.32 10.66
N ALA A 312 -10.91 -4.76 11.84
CA ALA A 312 -10.54 -6.09 12.37
C ALA A 312 -11.14 -7.23 11.54
N GLN A 313 -12.40 -7.12 11.12
CA GLN A 313 -13.05 -8.14 10.28
C GLN A 313 -12.46 -8.18 8.87
N ILE A 314 -12.14 -7.00 8.31
CA ILE A 314 -11.47 -6.89 7.01
C ILE A 314 -10.06 -7.52 7.08
N SER A 315 -9.29 -7.20 8.11
CA SER A 315 -7.96 -7.78 8.35
C SER A 315 -8.04 -9.30 8.53
N ALA A 316 -9.04 -9.80 9.25
CA ALA A 316 -9.26 -11.23 9.41
C ALA A 316 -9.61 -11.93 8.09
N ARG A 317 -10.43 -11.30 7.25
CA ARG A 317 -10.81 -11.83 5.93
C ARG A 317 -9.67 -11.78 4.92
N GLN A 318 -8.80 -10.78 5.02
CA GLN A 318 -7.59 -10.66 4.21
C GLN A 318 -6.47 -11.60 4.68
N GLY A 319 -6.50 -12.04 5.95
CA GLY A 319 -5.53 -12.98 6.52
C GLY A 319 -4.52 -12.34 7.49
N GLY A 320 -4.47 -11.01 7.55
CA GLY A 320 -3.64 -10.23 8.48
C GLY A 320 -3.86 -10.56 9.95
N GLN A 321 -5.12 -10.77 10.34
CA GLN A 321 -5.50 -11.21 11.68
C GLN A 321 -6.12 -12.61 11.62
N PRO A 322 -5.32 -13.69 11.69
CA PRO A 322 -5.82 -15.04 11.53
C PRO A 322 -6.99 -15.33 12.48
N SER A 323 -8.06 -15.91 11.94
CA SER A 323 -9.20 -16.32 12.75
C SER A 323 -8.85 -17.58 13.53
N ILE A 324 -9.07 -17.55 14.84
CA ILE A 324 -8.83 -18.69 15.73
C ILE A 324 -10.18 -19.33 16.06
N VAL A 325 -10.40 -20.55 15.58
CA VAL A 325 -11.72 -21.18 15.51
C VAL A 325 -11.75 -22.46 16.36
N THR A 326 -12.83 -22.63 17.11
CA THR A 326 -13.19 -23.89 17.78
C THR A 326 -14.55 -24.33 17.27
N VAL A 327 -14.67 -25.58 16.82
CA VAL A 327 -15.95 -26.17 16.37
C VAL A 327 -16.53 -27.08 17.44
N ALA A 328 -17.85 -27.29 17.40
CA ALA A 328 -18.54 -28.19 18.31
C ALA A 328 -17.91 -29.60 18.29
N GLY A 329 -17.57 -30.13 19.46
CA GLY A 329 -16.97 -31.46 19.59
C GLY A 329 -15.57 -31.63 19.00
N ASN A 330 -14.89 -30.54 18.56
CA ASN A 330 -13.58 -30.58 17.90
C ASN A 330 -13.55 -31.49 16.66
N VAL A 331 -14.67 -31.60 15.95
CA VAL A 331 -14.84 -32.43 14.76
C VAL A 331 -15.90 -31.83 13.85
N THR A 332 -15.76 -31.98 12.53
CA THR A 332 -16.84 -31.61 11.60
C THR A 332 -18.00 -32.60 11.68
N SER A 333 -19.22 -32.14 11.41
CA SER A 333 -20.45 -32.93 11.58
C SER A 333 -20.60 -34.12 10.62
N GLY A 334 -19.79 -34.20 9.56
CA GLY A 334 -19.86 -35.26 8.55
C GLY A 334 -20.87 -35.00 7.44
N THR A 335 -22.01 -34.39 7.74
CA THR A 335 -23.16 -34.30 6.82
C THR A 335 -23.55 -32.88 6.45
N GLY A 336 -22.90 -31.85 7.00
CA GLY A 336 -23.24 -30.47 6.69
C GLY A 336 -22.45 -29.43 7.49
N PRO A 337 -23.04 -28.25 7.74
CA PRO A 337 -22.41 -27.22 8.57
C PRO A 337 -22.10 -27.73 9.97
N THR A 338 -20.97 -27.29 10.51
CA THR A 338 -20.54 -27.53 11.87
C THR A 338 -20.55 -26.22 12.63
N THR A 339 -21.25 -26.15 13.75
CA THR A 339 -21.28 -24.96 14.59
C THR A 339 -19.89 -24.61 15.10
N VAL A 340 -19.49 -23.35 14.95
CA VAL A 340 -18.31 -22.77 15.57
C VAL A 340 -18.72 -22.28 16.97
N THR A 341 -18.15 -22.89 18.01
CA THR A 341 -18.45 -22.57 19.41
C THR A 341 -17.64 -21.40 19.95
N SER A 342 -16.52 -21.06 19.30
CA SER A 342 -15.72 -19.88 19.62
C SER A 342 -14.92 -19.44 18.39
N ILE A 343 -14.88 -18.12 18.16
CA ILE A 343 -14.05 -17.50 17.12
C ILE A 343 -13.44 -16.20 17.62
N VAL A 344 -12.13 -16.04 17.42
CA VAL A 344 -11.41 -14.77 17.55
C VAL A 344 -11.11 -14.25 16.15
N ASN A 345 -11.16 -12.93 15.94
CA ASN A 345 -10.99 -12.28 14.63
C ASN A 345 -11.99 -12.83 13.59
N LYS A 346 -13.29 -12.64 13.83
CA LYS A 346 -14.37 -13.17 12.98
C LYS A 346 -14.35 -12.50 11.59
N PRO A 347 -14.17 -13.23 10.48
CA PRO A 347 -14.04 -12.63 9.14
C PRO A 347 -15.39 -12.51 8.39
N VAL A 348 -16.48 -12.94 9.02
CA VAL A 348 -17.85 -12.98 8.48
C VAL A 348 -18.78 -12.04 9.24
N LEU A 349 -19.92 -11.73 8.62
CA LEU A 349 -21.03 -10.98 9.19
C LEU A 349 -22.32 -11.81 9.21
N PRO A 350 -23.28 -11.47 10.09
CA PRO A 350 -24.56 -12.16 10.20
C PRO A 350 -25.54 -11.74 9.09
N ASP A 351 -25.14 -11.92 7.83
CA ASP A 351 -25.97 -11.59 6.67
C ASP A 351 -26.61 -12.82 6.00
N GLY A 352 -26.14 -14.03 6.35
CA GLY A 352 -26.61 -15.28 5.79
C GLY A 352 -26.50 -15.43 4.27
N VAL A 353 -25.84 -14.50 3.58
CA VAL A 353 -25.64 -14.54 2.13
C VAL A 353 -24.18 -14.85 1.82
N ARG A 354 -23.26 -14.08 2.43
CA ARG A 354 -21.84 -14.13 2.11
C ARG A 354 -21.11 -15.11 3.01
N SER A 355 -19.97 -15.57 2.52
CA SER A 355 -19.13 -16.55 3.20
C SER A 355 -17.67 -16.28 2.87
N VAL A 356 -16.77 -16.75 3.73
CA VAL A 356 -15.33 -16.69 3.51
C VAL A 356 -14.85 -18.10 3.22
N PRO A 357 -14.42 -18.42 1.99
CA PRO A 357 -13.75 -19.67 1.70
C PRO A 357 -12.35 -19.68 2.31
N GLY A 358 -11.90 -20.84 2.78
CA GLY A 358 -10.60 -20.99 3.41
C GLY A 358 -10.28 -22.41 3.83
N THR A 359 -9.31 -22.55 4.71
CA THR A 359 -8.85 -23.83 5.25
C THR A 359 -8.81 -23.76 6.77
N LEU A 360 -9.46 -24.73 7.44
CA LEU A 360 -9.45 -24.90 8.90
C LEU A 360 -8.79 -26.23 9.25
N ALA A 361 -7.66 -26.21 9.97
CA ALA A 361 -6.91 -27.42 10.34
C ALA A 361 -6.61 -28.36 9.15
N GLY A 362 -6.28 -27.80 7.98
CA GLY A 362 -6.03 -28.56 6.75
C GLY A 362 -7.29 -28.94 5.95
N VAL A 363 -8.49 -28.74 6.51
CA VAL A 363 -9.77 -29.01 5.84
C VAL A 363 -10.23 -27.77 5.09
N ARG A 364 -10.38 -27.87 3.76
CA ARG A 364 -10.94 -26.80 2.95
C ARG A 364 -12.45 -26.69 3.18
N GLY A 365 -12.96 -25.46 3.23
CA GLY A 365 -14.37 -25.20 3.42
C GLY A 365 -14.69 -23.71 3.45
N ILE A 366 -15.90 -23.41 3.93
CA ILE A 366 -16.39 -22.03 4.07
C ILE A 366 -16.76 -21.73 5.52
N LEU A 367 -16.40 -20.53 5.98
CA LEU A 367 -17.01 -19.92 7.16
C LEU A 367 -18.20 -19.05 6.74
N LYS A 368 -19.31 -19.16 7.48
CA LYS A 368 -20.52 -18.37 7.27
C LYS A 368 -21.19 -18.07 8.60
N GLU A 369 -21.89 -16.95 8.70
CA GLU A 369 -22.75 -16.64 9.84
C GLU A 369 -24.18 -16.40 9.33
N PRO A 370 -25.05 -17.44 9.33
CA PRO A 370 -26.42 -17.32 8.82
C PRO A 370 -27.28 -16.34 9.60
N THR A 371 -27.06 -16.27 10.91
CA THR A 371 -27.76 -15.40 11.86
C THR A 371 -26.77 -14.95 12.91
N ASP A 372 -27.02 -13.83 13.57
CA ASP A 372 -26.13 -13.28 14.58
C ASP A 372 -25.73 -14.30 15.65
N GLY A 373 -24.42 -14.44 15.88
CA GLY A 373 -23.83 -15.39 16.82
C GLY A 373 -23.77 -16.84 16.34
N ASN A 374 -24.37 -17.19 15.20
CA ASN A 374 -24.38 -18.55 14.66
C ASN A 374 -23.32 -18.70 13.57
N VAL A 375 -22.05 -18.76 13.95
CA VAL A 375 -20.96 -19.00 12.99
C VAL A 375 -20.86 -20.50 12.70
N GLN A 376 -20.69 -20.85 11.43
CA GLN A 376 -20.64 -22.23 10.96
C GLN A 376 -19.46 -22.44 10.01
N PHE A 377 -18.84 -23.61 10.09
CA PHE A 377 -17.86 -24.10 9.13
C PHE A 377 -18.43 -25.28 8.35
N THR A 378 -18.39 -25.22 7.02
CA THR A 378 -18.83 -26.31 6.14
C THR A 378 -17.67 -26.74 5.25
N PRO A 379 -17.17 -27.99 5.38
CA PRO A 379 -16.15 -28.52 4.48
C PRO A 379 -16.61 -28.52 3.01
N ASP A 380 -15.69 -28.26 2.07
CA ASP A 380 -15.95 -28.36 0.62
C ASP A 380 -16.38 -29.80 0.26
N ILE A 381 -15.71 -30.79 0.88
CA ILE A 381 -16.04 -32.21 0.80
C ILE A 381 -16.56 -32.63 2.17
N LEU A 382 -17.86 -32.91 2.25
CA LEU A 382 -18.50 -33.36 3.49
C LEU A 382 -17.82 -34.63 4.02
N GLY A 383 -17.54 -34.63 5.32
CA GLY A 383 -16.80 -35.68 6.00
C GLY A 383 -16.55 -35.34 7.47
N VAL A 384 -16.16 -36.35 8.24
CA VAL A 384 -15.82 -36.22 9.66
C VAL A 384 -14.31 -36.02 9.76
N TYR A 385 -13.90 -34.78 10.06
CA TYR A 385 -12.51 -34.39 10.17
C TYR A 385 -12.23 -33.88 11.58
N PRO A 386 -11.14 -34.31 12.24
CA PRO A 386 -10.73 -33.75 13.52
C PRO A 386 -10.29 -32.30 13.34
N ILE A 387 -10.86 -31.39 14.14
CA ILE A 387 -10.51 -29.97 14.16
C ILE A 387 -10.14 -29.62 15.60
N GLN A 388 -8.85 -29.51 15.90
CA GLN A 388 -8.40 -29.16 17.24
C GLN A 388 -8.99 -27.80 17.66
N ALA A 389 -9.32 -27.64 18.94
CA ALA A 389 -9.76 -26.36 19.47
C ALA A 389 -8.72 -25.28 19.17
N LYS A 390 -9.18 -24.05 18.90
CA LYS A 390 -8.34 -22.91 18.53
C LYS A 390 -7.49 -23.15 17.27
N SER A 391 -8.01 -23.91 16.31
CA SER A 391 -7.36 -24.06 15.00
C SER A 391 -7.41 -22.75 14.21
N VAL A 392 -6.34 -22.46 13.47
CA VAL A 392 -6.28 -21.30 12.58
C VAL A 392 -7.11 -21.56 11.33
N PHE A 393 -7.98 -20.62 10.99
CA PHE A 393 -8.63 -20.55 9.68
C PHE A 393 -7.85 -19.59 8.78
N THR A 394 -7.45 -20.08 7.60
CA THR A 394 -6.73 -19.30 6.58
C THR A 394 -7.67 -18.97 5.41
N PRO A 395 -8.07 -17.70 5.20
CA PRO A 395 -8.90 -17.32 4.06
C PRO A 395 -8.21 -17.57 2.71
N THR A 396 -8.93 -18.18 1.78
CA THR A 396 -8.42 -18.50 0.43
C THR A 396 -8.04 -17.23 -0.33
N ASN A 397 -8.92 -16.22 -0.36
CA ASN A 397 -8.64 -14.97 -1.07
C ASN A 397 -7.46 -14.22 -0.45
N GLY A 398 -7.37 -14.21 0.89
CA GLY A 398 -6.23 -13.65 1.59
C GLY A 398 -4.91 -14.27 1.13
N LYS A 399 -4.85 -15.61 1.10
CA LYS A 399 -3.69 -16.35 0.59
C LYS A 399 -3.38 -16.06 -0.88
N ASN A 400 -4.40 -15.97 -1.73
CA ASN A 400 -4.24 -15.81 -3.18
C ASN A 400 -3.80 -14.40 -3.61
N TYR A 401 -4.05 -13.38 -2.79
CA TYR A 401 -3.78 -11.98 -3.15
C TYR A 401 -2.71 -11.31 -2.30
N ARG A 402 -2.07 -12.03 -1.37
CA ARG A 402 -1.04 -11.46 -0.48
C ARG A 402 0.22 -10.99 -1.22
N ASP A 403 0.43 -11.41 -2.47
CA ASP A 403 1.56 -11.07 -3.33
C ASP A 403 1.16 -10.11 -4.47
N ARG A 404 0.10 -9.32 -4.27
CA ARG A 404 -0.38 -8.31 -5.22
C ARG A 404 -0.17 -6.90 -4.72
N THR A 405 -0.39 -5.92 -5.59
CA THR A 405 -0.65 -4.54 -5.15
C THR A 405 -1.91 -4.57 -4.28
N VAL A 406 -1.91 -3.84 -3.17
CA VAL A 406 -3.02 -3.87 -2.22
C VAL A 406 -3.50 -2.46 -1.89
N THR A 407 -4.81 -2.25 -1.96
CA THR A 407 -5.49 -1.09 -1.37
C THR A 407 -6.24 -1.53 -0.13
N ILE A 408 -6.11 -0.79 0.97
CA ILE A 408 -6.84 -0.98 2.22
C ILE A 408 -7.70 0.28 2.45
N TRP A 409 -9.01 0.13 2.39
CA TRP A 409 -9.97 1.18 2.72
C TRP A 409 -10.91 0.70 3.83
N SER A 410 -10.45 0.84 5.06
CA SER A 410 -11.11 0.34 6.27
C SER A 410 -11.20 1.43 7.33
N GLY A 411 -12.22 1.37 8.19
CA GLY A 411 -12.33 2.23 9.36
C GLY A 411 -13.67 2.96 9.47
N ARG A 412 -14.48 3.02 8.41
CA ARG A 412 -15.73 3.80 8.42
C ARG A 412 -16.73 3.24 9.44
N ASN A 413 -16.85 1.93 9.50
CA ASN A 413 -17.70 1.27 10.50
C ASN A 413 -17.12 1.36 11.91
N ASP A 414 -15.79 1.42 12.05
CA ASP A 414 -15.11 1.57 13.35
C ASP A 414 -15.43 2.92 14.02
N VAL A 415 -15.67 3.98 13.23
CA VAL A 415 -16.12 5.29 13.73
C VAL A 415 -17.51 5.20 14.35
N THR A 416 -18.43 4.46 13.72
CA THR A 416 -19.79 4.25 14.26
C THR A 416 -19.74 3.65 15.66
N TYR A 417 -18.85 2.68 15.85
CA TYR A 417 -18.68 1.96 17.12
C TYR A 417 -17.65 2.60 18.06
N THR A 418 -16.99 3.69 17.65
CA THR A 418 -15.87 4.31 18.38
C THR A 418 -14.84 3.29 18.86
N THR A 419 -14.47 2.37 17.97
CA THR A 419 -13.50 1.30 18.25
C THR A 419 -12.18 1.94 18.74
N PRO A 420 -11.44 1.36 19.69
CA PRO A 420 -10.14 1.92 20.04
C PRO A 420 -9.23 2.08 18.81
N ILE A 421 -8.74 3.31 18.57
CA ILE A 421 -7.89 3.64 17.41
C ILE A 421 -6.71 2.68 17.30
N THR A 422 -6.12 2.29 18.43
CA THR A 422 -5.01 1.32 18.50
C THR A 422 -5.37 -0.04 17.88
N LEU A 423 -6.62 -0.50 17.99
CA LEU A 423 -7.07 -1.73 17.36
C LEU A 423 -7.26 -1.57 15.85
N VAL A 424 -7.72 -0.40 15.39
CA VAL A 424 -7.82 -0.10 13.96
C VAL A 424 -6.41 -0.09 13.33
N LEU A 425 -5.46 0.59 13.96
CA LEU A 425 -4.06 0.62 13.52
C LEU A 425 -3.44 -0.78 13.53
N ALA A 426 -3.65 -1.57 14.59
CA ALA A 426 -3.16 -2.93 14.67
C ALA A 426 -3.73 -3.82 13.55
N SER A 427 -5.00 -3.61 13.18
CA SER A 427 -5.65 -4.36 12.10
C SER A 427 -5.08 -4.02 10.72
N ILE A 428 -4.84 -2.74 10.46
CA ILE A 428 -4.19 -2.27 9.21
C ILE A 428 -2.74 -2.79 9.14
N ARG A 429 -1.96 -2.64 10.22
CA ARG A 429 -0.58 -3.16 10.30
C ARG A 429 -0.55 -4.65 10.02
N ALA A 430 -1.42 -5.42 10.66
CA ALA A 430 -1.49 -6.86 10.47
C ALA A 430 -1.83 -7.25 9.02
N ALA A 431 -2.71 -6.50 8.35
CA ALA A 431 -3.03 -6.72 6.94
C ALA A 431 -1.83 -6.45 6.01
N ILE A 432 -1.02 -5.43 6.33
CA ILE A 432 0.22 -5.08 5.62
C ILE A 432 1.30 -6.13 5.86
N ASP A 433 1.49 -6.56 7.10
CA ASP A 433 2.53 -7.51 7.49
C ASP A 433 2.29 -8.91 6.91
N TYR A 434 1.04 -9.26 6.65
CA TYR A 434 0.68 -10.51 5.98
C TYR A 434 1.00 -10.53 4.47
N LEU A 435 1.25 -9.38 3.86
CA LEU A 435 1.64 -9.33 2.47
C LEU A 435 3.01 -9.97 2.25
N SER A 436 3.16 -10.58 1.09
CA SER A 436 4.42 -11.18 0.66
C SER A 436 5.50 -10.12 0.61
N PRO A 437 6.73 -10.40 1.10
CA PRO A 437 7.85 -9.47 0.96
C PRO A 437 8.19 -9.16 -0.50
N ASN A 438 7.77 -10.01 -1.45
CA ASN A 438 8.04 -9.83 -2.88
C ASN A 438 7.30 -8.64 -3.50
N VAL A 439 6.14 -8.23 -2.95
CA VAL A 439 5.33 -7.13 -3.46
C VAL A 439 4.75 -6.35 -2.28
N LYS A 440 5.49 -5.35 -1.78
CA LYS A 440 5.00 -4.39 -0.77
C LYS A 440 4.50 -3.09 -1.41
N ARG A 441 3.56 -3.20 -2.34
CA ARG A 441 2.87 -2.05 -2.96
C ARG A 441 1.53 -1.86 -2.27
N VAL A 442 1.46 -0.93 -1.32
CA VAL A 442 0.27 -0.71 -0.47
C VAL A 442 -0.21 0.72 -0.53
N ILE A 443 -1.53 0.90 -0.63
CA ILE A 443 -2.24 2.15 -0.36
C ILE A 443 -3.19 1.93 0.82
N VAL A 444 -3.13 2.82 1.81
CA VAL A 444 -4.08 2.91 2.92
C VAL A 444 -4.86 4.21 2.75
N MET A 445 -6.17 4.08 2.52
CA MET A 445 -7.03 5.20 2.17
C MET A 445 -7.61 5.88 3.41
N GLU A 446 -7.66 7.21 3.39
CA GLU A 446 -8.35 8.03 4.38
C GLU A 446 -9.81 7.61 4.57
N VAL A 447 -10.24 7.52 5.82
CA VAL A 447 -11.62 7.21 6.18
C VAL A 447 -12.50 8.43 5.87
N VAL A 448 -13.56 8.22 5.07
CA VAL A 448 -14.50 9.29 4.72
C VAL A 448 -15.42 9.65 5.89
N PRO A 449 -15.91 10.89 6.01
CA PRO A 449 -16.93 11.27 6.98
C PRO A 449 -18.33 10.80 6.58
N ALA A 450 -19.25 10.70 7.55
CA ALA A 450 -20.68 10.52 7.33
C ALA A 450 -21.46 11.76 7.79
N GLN A 451 -22.54 12.11 7.10
CA GLN A 451 -23.36 13.29 7.44
C GLN A 451 -23.97 13.19 8.85
N TRP A 452 -24.29 11.97 9.30
CA TRP A 452 -24.86 11.68 10.62
C TRP A 452 -23.81 11.49 11.73
N ASP A 453 -22.51 11.66 11.43
CA ASP A 453 -21.48 11.65 12.47
C ASP A 453 -21.78 12.76 13.50
N ASN A 454 -22.01 12.38 14.75
CA ASN A 454 -22.14 13.36 15.83
C ASN A 454 -20.77 14.01 16.15
N ALA A 455 -20.77 15.05 16.99
CA ALA A 455 -19.53 15.78 17.32
C ALA A 455 -18.41 14.87 17.85
N GLY A 456 -18.75 13.86 18.68
CA GLY A 456 -17.79 12.89 19.19
C GLY A 456 -17.23 11.98 18.09
N GLN A 457 -18.08 11.51 17.17
CA GLN A 457 -17.66 10.70 16.02
C GLN A 457 -16.81 11.49 15.03
N LYS A 458 -17.11 12.77 14.78
CA LYS A 458 -16.26 13.65 13.96
C LYS A 458 -14.88 13.85 14.59
N ALA A 459 -14.81 14.10 15.90
CA ALA A 459 -13.55 14.22 16.62
C ALA A 459 -12.76 12.90 16.59
N TYR A 460 -13.45 11.77 16.80
CA TYR A 460 -12.85 10.44 16.69
C TYR A 460 -12.32 10.17 15.28
N LEU A 461 -13.08 10.47 14.22
CA LEU A 461 -12.66 10.30 12.83
C LEU A 461 -11.40 11.11 12.52
N ALA A 462 -11.36 12.38 12.94
CA ALA A 462 -10.19 13.23 12.76
C ALA A 462 -8.96 12.63 13.47
N ALA A 463 -9.12 12.17 14.71
CA ALA A 463 -8.05 11.51 15.46
C ALA A 463 -7.62 10.18 14.79
N LEU A 464 -8.58 9.40 14.27
CA LEU A 464 -8.31 8.15 13.57
C LEU A 464 -7.50 8.38 12.29
N ASN A 465 -7.95 9.30 11.42
CA ASN A 465 -7.23 9.60 10.17
C ASN A 465 -5.84 10.17 10.45
N ALA A 466 -5.70 11.06 11.45
CA ALA A 466 -4.39 11.55 11.88
C ALA A 466 -3.48 10.40 12.35
N ALA A 467 -4.01 9.47 13.14
CA ALA A 467 -3.27 8.33 13.64
C ALA A 467 -2.88 7.32 12.54
N ILE A 468 -3.75 7.07 11.56
CA ILE A 468 -3.43 6.21 10.40
C ILE A 468 -2.34 6.87 9.57
N LYS A 469 -2.48 8.17 9.24
CA LYS A 469 -1.46 8.92 8.51
C LYS A 469 -0.11 8.91 9.22
N ALA A 470 -0.09 9.08 10.54
CA ALA A 470 1.14 9.05 11.33
C ALA A 470 1.78 7.66 11.40
N ALA A 471 0.97 6.59 11.47
CA ALA A 471 1.46 5.22 11.58
C ALA A 471 1.90 4.60 10.25
N PHE A 472 1.39 5.09 9.11
CA PHE A 472 1.63 4.55 7.78
C PHE A 472 1.87 5.67 6.73
N PRO A 473 2.76 6.65 7.00
CA PRO A 473 2.93 7.82 6.12
C PRO A 473 3.29 7.44 4.68
N GLU A 474 4.06 6.36 4.49
CA GLU A 474 4.47 5.85 3.19
C GLU A 474 3.34 5.18 2.40
N PHE A 475 2.28 4.71 3.07
CA PHE A 475 1.13 4.05 2.43
C PHE A 475 -0.10 4.95 2.36
N TRP A 476 -0.11 6.07 3.08
CA TRP A 476 -1.27 6.94 3.22
C TRP A 476 -1.70 7.60 1.90
N LEU A 477 -3.00 7.56 1.63
CA LEU A 477 -3.66 8.33 0.58
C LEU A 477 -4.83 9.12 1.17
N ASP A 478 -4.74 10.45 1.06
CA ASP A 478 -5.68 11.45 1.57
C ASP A 478 -6.97 11.55 0.73
N ILE A 479 -7.60 10.41 0.45
CA ILE A 479 -8.70 10.33 -0.51
C ILE A 479 -9.92 11.18 -0.09
N ALA A 480 -10.28 11.22 1.19
CA ALA A 480 -11.46 11.95 1.65
C ALA A 480 -11.22 13.46 1.59
N THR A 481 -10.00 13.89 1.88
CA THR A 481 -9.55 15.27 1.71
C THR A 481 -9.50 15.66 0.25
N TRP A 482 -8.94 14.81 -0.61
CA TRP A 482 -8.86 15.07 -2.04
C TRP A 482 -10.24 15.15 -2.71
N LEU A 483 -11.21 14.33 -2.29
CA LEU A 483 -12.59 14.37 -2.80
C LEU A 483 -13.31 15.71 -2.56
N ARG A 484 -12.78 16.57 -1.68
CA ARG A 484 -13.28 17.93 -1.41
C ARG A 484 -12.61 19.01 -2.26
N THR A 485 -11.81 18.64 -3.27
CA THR A 485 -11.04 19.58 -4.09
C THR A 485 -11.66 19.76 -5.48
N PRO A 486 -11.42 20.91 -6.15
CA PRO A 486 -11.82 21.10 -7.55
C PRO A 486 -11.22 20.05 -8.51
N ALA A 487 -10.03 19.52 -8.21
CA ALA A 487 -9.40 18.46 -9.00
C ALA A 487 -10.23 17.17 -9.00
N ALA A 488 -10.88 16.83 -7.88
CA ALA A 488 -11.78 15.69 -7.82
C ALA A 488 -13.03 15.90 -8.67
N ALA A 489 -13.63 17.10 -8.62
CA ALA A 489 -14.78 17.47 -9.46
C ALA A 489 -14.43 17.33 -10.95
N ALA A 490 -13.27 17.89 -11.35
CA ALA A 490 -12.76 17.81 -12.71
C ALA A 490 -12.52 16.36 -13.16
N ALA A 491 -11.91 15.53 -12.30
CA ALA A 491 -11.67 14.11 -12.59
C ALA A 491 -12.96 13.31 -12.81
N ALA A 492 -14.06 13.71 -12.16
CA ALA A 492 -15.38 13.11 -12.36
C ALA A 492 -16.19 13.74 -13.49
N GLY A 493 -15.70 14.82 -14.13
CA GLY A 493 -16.42 15.54 -15.17
C GLY A 493 -17.63 16.32 -14.63
N ILE A 494 -17.58 16.79 -13.39
CA ILE A 494 -18.65 17.58 -12.77
C ILE A 494 -18.15 18.95 -12.29
N ALA A 495 -19.07 19.86 -12.06
CA ALA A 495 -18.82 21.08 -11.29
C ALA A 495 -19.51 20.96 -9.92
N PHE A 496 -18.88 21.45 -8.87
CA PHE A 496 -19.50 21.50 -7.54
C PHE A 496 -20.65 22.51 -7.51
N THR A 497 -21.74 22.10 -6.88
CA THR A 497 -22.92 22.92 -6.59
C THR A 497 -22.71 23.75 -5.32
N ALA A 498 -23.68 24.62 -4.99
CA ALA A 498 -23.67 25.34 -3.72
C ALA A 498 -23.79 24.42 -2.49
N GLU A 499 -24.53 23.31 -2.62
CA GLU A 499 -24.63 22.29 -1.58
C GLU A 499 -23.31 21.56 -1.38
N ASP A 500 -22.60 21.23 -2.46
CA ASP A 500 -21.25 20.64 -2.39
C ASP A 500 -20.27 21.54 -1.66
N ASN A 501 -20.31 22.85 -1.93
CA ASN A 501 -19.45 23.81 -1.22
C ASN A 501 -19.79 23.85 0.28
N THR A 502 -21.07 23.76 0.63
CA THR A 502 -21.51 23.67 2.03
C THR A 502 -21.02 22.37 2.68
N ASP A 503 -21.08 21.24 1.97
CA ASP A 503 -20.49 19.97 2.44
C ASP A 503 -18.98 20.10 2.67
N ILE A 504 -18.25 20.69 1.73
CA ILE A 504 -16.80 20.88 1.79
C ILE A 504 -16.40 21.72 3.00
N GLU A 505 -17.08 22.84 3.24
CA GLU A 505 -16.89 23.71 4.41
C GLU A 505 -17.14 22.97 5.73
N ASN A 506 -18.09 22.04 5.74
CA ASN A 506 -18.39 21.17 6.87
C ASN A 506 -17.47 19.94 6.98
N GLY A 507 -16.46 19.83 6.11
CA GLY A 507 -15.54 18.71 6.07
C GLY A 507 -16.19 17.41 5.65
N LEU A 508 -17.25 17.43 4.84
CA LEU A 508 -17.95 16.26 4.30
C LEU A 508 -17.54 15.98 2.85
N THR A 509 -17.64 14.72 2.42
CA THR A 509 -17.54 14.35 0.99
C THR A 509 -18.68 15.04 0.22
N PRO A 510 -18.48 15.79 -0.87
CA PRO A 510 -19.56 16.52 -1.55
C PRO A 510 -20.80 15.68 -1.88
N THR A 511 -22.02 16.23 -1.73
CA THR A 511 -23.29 15.57 -2.10
C THR A 511 -23.30 15.02 -3.53
N SER A 512 -22.75 15.77 -4.49
CA SER A 512 -22.60 15.32 -5.88
C SER A 512 -21.75 14.05 -6.04
N PHE A 513 -20.98 13.67 -5.01
CA PHE A 513 -20.24 12.42 -4.96
C PHE A 513 -20.88 11.32 -4.11
N ARG A 514 -22.02 11.57 -3.44
CA ARG A 514 -22.67 10.59 -2.57
C ARG A 514 -23.98 10.05 -3.16
N ILE A 515 -24.36 8.84 -2.77
CA ILE A 515 -25.71 8.26 -3.01
C ILE A 515 -26.61 8.53 -1.81
N ASP A 516 -26.03 8.51 -0.62
CA ASP A 516 -26.70 8.75 0.65
C ASP A 516 -25.84 9.64 1.56
N SER A 517 -26.00 9.52 2.87
CA SER A 517 -25.25 10.28 3.85
C SER A 517 -23.77 9.89 3.99
N THR A 518 -23.30 8.83 3.32
CA THR A 518 -21.93 8.28 3.48
C THR A 518 -21.35 7.73 2.18
N HIS A 519 -22.10 6.89 1.47
CA HIS A 519 -21.59 6.08 0.36
C HIS A 519 -21.44 6.88 -0.92
N ILE A 520 -20.38 6.58 -1.68
CA ILE A 520 -20.08 7.26 -2.95
C ILE A 520 -20.96 6.77 -4.11
N ASN A 521 -21.35 7.71 -4.96
CA ASN A 521 -22.08 7.44 -6.20
C ASN A 521 -21.13 7.18 -7.38
N ALA A 522 -21.68 7.07 -8.59
CA ALA A 522 -20.88 6.83 -9.79
C ALA A 522 -19.84 7.94 -10.07
N ALA A 523 -20.16 9.21 -9.82
CA ALA A 523 -19.22 10.32 -9.98
C ALA A 523 -18.12 10.27 -8.90
N GLY A 524 -18.49 10.02 -7.65
CA GLY A 524 -17.53 9.80 -6.55
C GLY A 524 -16.61 8.61 -6.84
N CYS A 525 -17.15 7.51 -7.38
CA CYS A 525 -16.34 6.36 -7.79
C CYS A 525 -15.38 6.69 -8.93
N THR A 526 -15.77 7.52 -9.90
CA THR A 526 -14.87 8.01 -10.96
C THR A 526 -13.73 8.84 -10.37
N ALA A 527 -14.03 9.77 -9.47
CA ALA A 527 -13.02 10.57 -8.79
C ALA A 527 -12.04 9.68 -7.99
N VAL A 528 -12.55 8.73 -7.20
CA VAL A 528 -11.71 7.80 -6.44
C VAL A 528 -10.79 6.98 -7.35
N ALA A 529 -11.32 6.39 -8.42
CA ALA A 529 -10.53 5.62 -9.37
C ALA A 529 -9.42 6.48 -10.00
N ALA A 530 -9.73 7.72 -10.39
CA ALA A 530 -8.74 8.64 -10.96
C ALA A 530 -7.62 8.98 -9.96
N ARG A 531 -7.95 9.24 -8.68
CA ARG A 531 -6.94 9.55 -7.66
C ARG A 531 -6.04 8.36 -7.34
N VAL A 532 -6.61 7.15 -7.24
CA VAL A 532 -5.84 5.93 -7.00
C VAL A 532 -4.95 5.60 -8.21
N TYR A 533 -5.45 5.82 -9.43
CA TYR A 533 -4.67 5.69 -10.67
C TYR A 533 -3.46 6.65 -10.67
N GLN A 534 -3.71 7.93 -10.40
CA GLN A 534 -2.65 8.95 -10.32
C GLN A 534 -1.63 8.60 -9.23
N GLU A 535 -2.08 8.13 -8.07
CA GLU A 535 -1.18 7.72 -6.98
C GLU A 535 -0.30 6.53 -7.41
N ALA A 536 -0.85 5.56 -8.13
CA ALA A 536 -0.08 4.44 -8.67
C ALA A 536 0.98 4.88 -9.68
N GLN A 537 0.65 5.84 -10.55
CA GLN A 537 1.63 6.44 -11.48
C GLN A 537 2.74 7.17 -10.72
N ASN A 538 2.40 7.99 -9.72
CA ASN A 538 3.37 8.71 -8.90
C ASN A 538 4.33 7.77 -8.16
N ARG A 539 3.85 6.57 -7.79
CA ARG A 539 4.65 5.52 -7.13
C ARG A 539 5.40 4.60 -8.10
N GLY A 540 5.27 4.81 -9.41
CA GLY A 540 5.93 4.01 -10.46
C GLY A 540 5.39 2.59 -10.57
N TRP A 541 4.11 2.37 -10.29
CA TRP A 541 3.46 1.04 -10.37
C TRP A 541 2.81 0.77 -11.72
N LEU A 542 2.59 1.83 -12.51
CA LEU A 542 1.94 1.88 -13.82
C LEU A 542 2.85 2.54 -14.84
#